data_AF-A0A0S2EW76-F1
#
_entry.id   AF-A0A0S2EW76-F1
#
_cell.length_a   1.000
_cell.length_b   1.000
_cell.length_c   1.000
_cell.angle_alpha   90.00
_cell.angle_beta   90.00
_cell.angle_gamma   90.00
#
_symmetry.space_group_name_H-M   'P 1'
#
loop_
_entity.id
_entity.type
_entity.pdbx_description
1 polymer ?
#
loop_
_entity_poly.entity_id
_entity_poly.type
_entity_poly.pdbx_seq_one_letter_code
_entity_poly.pdbx_strand_id
1 'polypeptide(L)'
;MAGRNAIGIDIGGTHIRAARVSPEGEILERARVASAPDPQVVLGRIETLVAELDDGSVSALGLGVPGRVDFAARRVLSGGYVDLSGLPLADHLEARFGWPVVVDNDCSMALVAETRVGAAKGAENVVMLTIGTGIGGAILERGAILRSRGTAGQLGHLNVDPAGEPCLCGKRGCVETVSSGTALGRHIARAGLPQTTTAAELLQRRGEDDETARAVLHAWAAPLRIAVDDLVAVLDPDLVLLGGGLGEAAFAALAGIEKQASWYDSPVAPARLGDDAGVIGAALAALPARAASKRLVLVNGVPASGKSGVARALSDATGWPILSLDTIKNPFLTEIEGVDRPFNRKLGRASLRAMFALAREAPAGTTLILDAWFGFQPAEFLAELLGEAGIDTVAELWCSAPPELIGARYGARVNERPPGHPGLDYVPELVALAARARPLDLGPRLDVDTTERFDLMQTRHWLASALADKAPASLAA
;
A
#
# COMPACT_ATOMS: atom_id res chain seq x y z
N MET A 1 -23.98 -2.13 -8.93
CA MET A 1 -23.80 -3.59 -8.84
C MET A 1 -23.40 -3.87 -7.42
N ALA A 2 -24.15 -4.71 -6.68
CA ALA A 2 -23.76 -5.08 -5.32
C ALA A 2 -22.35 -5.69 -5.36
N GLY A 3 -21.44 -5.18 -4.53
CA GLY A 3 -20.07 -5.69 -4.46
C GLY A 3 -20.10 -7.18 -4.18
N ARG A 4 -19.41 -7.98 -5.00
CA ARG A 4 -19.39 -9.43 -4.82
C ARG A 4 -18.42 -9.79 -3.71
N ASN A 5 -18.85 -10.65 -2.80
CA ASN A 5 -18.08 -11.08 -1.62
C ASN A 5 -17.00 -12.10 -2.00
N ALA A 6 -16.08 -12.36 -1.09
CA ALA A 6 -15.12 -13.46 -1.20
C ALA A 6 -15.14 -14.34 0.04
N ILE A 7 -14.72 -15.59 -0.11
CA ILE A 7 -14.41 -16.46 1.03
C ILE A 7 -12.90 -16.45 1.24
N GLY A 8 -12.48 -16.22 2.47
CA GLY A 8 -11.09 -16.35 2.90
C GLY A 8 -10.93 -17.52 3.84
N ILE A 9 -9.89 -18.32 3.62
CA ILE A 9 -9.59 -19.51 4.41
C ILE A 9 -8.19 -19.37 5.00
N ASP A 10 -8.07 -19.58 6.31
CA ASP A 10 -6.82 -19.64 7.05
C ASP A 10 -6.60 -21.08 7.55
N ILE A 11 -5.55 -21.72 7.03
CA ILE A 11 -5.25 -23.13 7.29
C ILE A 11 -4.20 -23.22 8.40
N GLY A 12 -4.66 -23.35 9.64
CA GLY A 12 -3.78 -23.57 10.79
C GLY A 12 -3.49 -25.06 11.04
N GLY A 13 -2.48 -25.31 11.89
CA GLY A 13 -2.15 -26.66 12.35
C GLY A 13 -3.26 -27.30 13.21
N THR A 14 -4.02 -26.50 13.95
CA THR A 14 -5.08 -27.00 14.85
C THR A 14 -6.47 -26.88 14.23
N HIS A 15 -6.74 -25.78 13.53
CA HIS A 15 -8.06 -25.48 12.95
C HIS A 15 -7.89 -24.89 11.55
N ILE A 16 -8.87 -25.17 10.69
CA ILE A 16 -9.10 -24.45 9.44
C ILE A 16 -10.23 -23.47 9.73
N ARG A 17 -9.96 -22.18 9.55
CA ARG A 17 -10.93 -21.10 9.73
C ARG A 17 -11.33 -20.59 8.35
N ALA A 18 -12.61 -20.30 8.16
CA ALA A 18 -13.09 -19.68 6.94
C ALA A 18 -14.08 -18.56 7.28
N ALA A 19 -14.10 -17.53 6.45
CA ALA A 19 -15.06 -16.45 6.57
C ALA A 19 -15.50 -15.97 5.20
N ARG A 20 -16.79 -15.63 5.06
CA ARG A 20 -17.28 -14.84 3.95
C ARG A 20 -17.11 -13.37 4.31
N VAL A 21 -16.42 -12.63 3.45
CA VAL A 21 -15.93 -11.26 3.71
C VAL A 21 -16.39 -10.33 2.59
N SER A 22 -16.81 -9.12 2.97
CA SER A 22 -17.16 -8.06 2.04
C SER A 22 -15.92 -7.45 1.35
N PRO A 23 -16.08 -6.70 0.24
CA PRO A 23 -14.99 -5.94 -0.37
C PRO A 23 -14.33 -4.92 0.57
N GLU A 24 -15.05 -4.46 1.59
CA GLU A 24 -14.58 -3.53 2.61
C GLU A 24 -13.84 -4.24 3.76
N GLY A 25 -13.73 -5.58 3.73
CA GLY A 25 -13.05 -6.39 4.74
C GLY A 25 -13.89 -6.74 5.96
N GLU A 26 -15.22 -6.56 5.89
CA GLU A 26 -16.15 -6.95 6.96
C GLU A 26 -16.42 -8.46 6.89
N ILE A 27 -16.28 -9.16 8.02
CA ILE A 27 -16.67 -10.57 8.10
C ILE A 27 -18.19 -10.67 8.26
N LEU A 28 -18.84 -11.22 7.24
CA LEU A 28 -20.29 -11.43 7.19
C LEU A 28 -20.69 -12.73 7.87
N GLU A 29 -19.89 -13.78 7.72
CA GLU A 29 -20.17 -15.11 8.25
C GLU A 29 -18.87 -15.88 8.50
N ARG A 30 -18.84 -16.73 9.54
CA ARG A 30 -17.66 -17.51 9.94
C ARG A 30 -18.01 -18.98 10.03
N ALA A 31 -17.09 -19.82 9.59
CA ALA A 31 -17.11 -21.26 9.82
C ALA A 31 -15.72 -21.74 10.25
N ARG A 32 -15.66 -22.83 11.00
CA ARG A 32 -14.39 -23.44 11.39
C ARG A 32 -14.52 -24.93 11.57
N VAL A 33 -13.45 -25.65 11.27
CA VAL A 33 -13.34 -27.09 11.52
C VAL A 33 -11.96 -27.40 12.09
N ALA A 34 -11.83 -28.53 12.79
CA ALA A 34 -10.52 -29.02 13.17
C ALA A 34 -9.65 -29.25 11.92
N SER A 35 -8.34 -29.11 12.05
CA SER A 35 -7.37 -29.43 10.99
C SER A 35 -7.02 -30.92 10.99
N ALA A 36 -6.28 -31.37 9.97
CA ALA A 36 -5.81 -32.75 9.84
C ALA A 36 -4.45 -32.78 9.11
N PRO A 37 -3.61 -33.79 9.38
CA PRO A 37 -2.34 -33.93 8.67
C PRO A 37 -2.53 -34.48 7.25
N ASP A 38 -3.64 -35.17 6.97
CA ASP A 38 -3.94 -35.72 5.64
C ASP A 38 -4.42 -34.61 4.69
N PRO A 39 -3.70 -34.32 3.59
CA PRO A 39 -4.05 -33.26 2.65
C PRO A 39 -5.40 -33.46 1.96
N GLN A 40 -5.84 -34.70 1.72
CA GLN A 40 -7.15 -34.99 1.10
C GLN A 40 -8.29 -34.70 2.06
N VAL A 41 -8.11 -35.00 3.35
CA VAL A 41 -9.08 -34.66 4.39
C VAL A 41 -9.19 -33.14 4.54
N VAL A 42 -8.05 -32.43 4.47
CA VAL A 42 -8.03 -30.97 4.50
C VAL A 42 -8.75 -30.38 3.28
N LEU A 43 -8.52 -30.92 2.08
CA LEU A 43 -9.22 -30.49 0.87
C LEU A 43 -10.74 -30.66 0.98
N GLY A 44 -11.22 -31.83 1.40
CA GLY A 44 -12.67 -32.05 1.58
C GLY A 44 -13.29 -31.15 2.65
N ARG A 45 -12.53 -30.81 3.70
CA ARG A 45 -12.95 -29.83 4.73
C ARG A 45 -13.05 -28.42 4.17
N ILE A 46 -12.09 -28.01 3.33
CA ILE A 46 -12.14 -26.74 2.60
C ILE A 46 -13.40 -26.69 1.72
N GLU A 47 -13.65 -27.71 0.92
CA GLU A 47 -14.85 -27.76 0.07
C GLU A 47 -16.15 -27.64 0.87
N THR A 48 -16.22 -28.30 2.03
CA THR A 48 -17.37 -28.24 2.93
C THR A 48 -17.58 -26.82 3.48
N LEU A 49 -16.51 -26.18 3.98
CA LEU A 49 -16.55 -24.80 4.48
C LEU A 49 -16.98 -23.82 3.39
N VAL A 50 -16.46 -23.99 2.17
CA VAL A 50 -16.81 -23.11 1.04
C VAL A 50 -18.29 -23.26 0.68
N ALA A 51 -18.80 -24.49 0.61
CA ALA A 51 -20.21 -24.74 0.32
C ALA A 51 -21.16 -24.24 1.44
N GLU A 52 -20.73 -24.27 2.70
CA GLU A 52 -21.48 -23.73 3.84
C GLU A 52 -21.58 -22.20 3.79
N LEU A 53 -20.50 -21.53 3.42
CA LEU A 53 -20.42 -20.06 3.41
C LEU A 53 -20.95 -19.41 2.12
N ASP A 54 -21.24 -20.19 1.08
CA ASP A 54 -21.77 -19.67 -0.18
C ASP A 54 -23.28 -19.41 -0.12
N ASP A 55 -23.67 -18.14 -0.17
CA ASP A 55 -25.06 -17.69 -0.26
C ASP A 55 -25.45 -17.21 -1.68
N GLY A 56 -24.59 -17.44 -2.67
CA GLY A 56 -24.75 -16.96 -4.04
C GLY A 56 -24.20 -15.54 -4.29
N SER A 57 -23.66 -14.87 -3.27
CA SER A 57 -23.00 -13.56 -3.42
C SER A 57 -21.47 -13.64 -3.57
N VAL A 58 -20.89 -14.83 -3.44
CA VAL A 58 -19.45 -15.07 -3.49
C VAL A 58 -18.94 -15.09 -4.93
N SER A 59 -17.73 -14.57 -5.13
CA SER A 59 -17.12 -14.49 -6.47
C SER A 59 -15.62 -14.80 -6.53
N ALA A 60 -14.99 -15.04 -5.39
CA ALA A 60 -13.57 -15.34 -5.30
C ALA A 60 -13.28 -16.12 -4.03
N LEU A 61 -12.19 -16.90 -4.06
CA LEU A 61 -11.72 -17.68 -2.93
C LEU A 61 -10.23 -17.40 -2.67
N GLY A 62 -9.89 -17.12 -1.43
CA GLY A 62 -8.50 -16.95 -1.00
C GLY A 62 -8.11 -17.95 0.07
N LEU A 63 -6.88 -18.43 0.01
CA LEU A 63 -6.33 -19.39 0.97
C LEU A 63 -4.98 -18.89 1.51
N GLY A 64 -4.92 -18.70 2.82
CA GLY A 64 -3.68 -18.60 3.60
C GLY A 64 -3.25 -19.99 4.04
N VAL A 65 -2.08 -20.44 3.57
CA VAL A 65 -1.52 -21.75 3.89
C VAL A 65 -0.25 -21.62 4.72
N PRO A 66 0.04 -22.58 5.61
CA PRO A 66 1.28 -22.58 6.36
C PRO A 66 2.42 -23.03 5.44
N GLY A 67 3.58 -22.39 5.57
CA GLY A 67 4.78 -22.76 4.81
C GLY A 67 4.96 -21.95 3.53
N ARG A 68 5.63 -22.55 2.54
CA ARG A 68 6.12 -21.87 1.34
C ARG A 68 5.14 -22.03 0.18
N VAL A 69 4.88 -20.94 -0.53
CA VAL A 69 3.99 -20.90 -1.69
C VAL A 69 4.71 -20.27 -2.87
N ASP A 70 4.60 -20.89 -4.04
CA ASP A 70 4.87 -20.23 -5.31
C ASP A 70 3.58 -19.53 -5.76
N PHE A 71 3.49 -18.24 -5.45
CA PHE A 71 2.32 -17.43 -5.77
C PHE A 71 2.05 -17.34 -7.27
N ALA A 72 3.10 -17.24 -8.10
CA ALA A 72 2.96 -17.12 -9.55
C ALA A 72 2.46 -18.43 -10.16
N ALA A 73 2.97 -19.56 -9.69
CA ALA A 73 2.50 -20.88 -10.09
C ALA A 73 1.19 -21.31 -9.39
N ARG A 74 0.74 -20.57 -8.36
CA ARG A 74 -0.40 -20.88 -7.49
C ARG A 74 -0.28 -22.25 -6.80
N ARG A 75 0.94 -22.59 -6.36
CA ARG A 75 1.26 -23.91 -5.78
C ARG A 75 1.88 -23.80 -4.41
N VAL A 76 1.44 -24.67 -3.50
CA VAL A 76 2.13 -24.88 -2.23
C VAL A 76 3.42 -25.65 -2.51
N LEU A 77 4.55 -25.18 -1.99
CA LEU A 77 5.87 -25.79 -2.17
C LEU A 77 6.24 -26.71 -1.01
N SER A 78 5.80 -26.36 0.20
CA SER A 78 6.00 -27.15 1.42
C SER A 78 5.12 -26.63 2.53
N GLY A 79 4.56 -27.51 3.36
CA GLY A 79 3.86 -27.13 4.59
C GLY A 79 4.55 -27.63 5.87
N GLY A 80 3.88 -27.38 6.99
CA GLY A 80 4.30 -27.84 8.32
C GLY A 80 3.51 -29.09 8.74
N TYR A 81 2.76 -28.98 9.84
CA TYR A 81 1.82 -30.02 10.27
C TYR A 81 0.80 -30.40 9.19
N VAL A 82 0.37 -29.41 8.40
CA VAL A 82 -0.44 -29.59 7.19
C VAL A 82 0.45 -29.29 5.99
N ASP A 83 0.68 -30.29 5.14
CA ASP A 83 1.43 -30.13 3.89
C ASP A 83 0.54 -30.38 2.67
N LEU A 84 0.24 -29.31 1.94
CA LEU A 84 -0.62 -29.32 0.76
C LEU A 84 0.19 -29.27 -0.55
N SER A 85 1.52 -29.42 -0.50
CA SER A 85 2.40 -29.31 -1.68
C SER A 85 2.13 -30.32 -2.79
N GLY A 86 1.52 -31.46 -2.45
CA GLY A 86 1.11 -32.50 -3.41
C GLY A 86 -0.21 -32.24 -4.12
N LEU A 87 -0.94 -31.17 -3.79
CA LEU A 87 -2.27 -30.89 -4.34
C LEU A 87 -2.25 -29.70 -5.32
N PRO A 88 -2.93 -29.80 -6.47
CA PRO A 88 -3.22 -28.65 -7.33
C PRO A 88 -4.39 -27.84 -6.73
N LEU A 89 -4.18 -27.29 -5.53
CA LEU A 89 -5.25 -26.74 -4.68
C LEU A 89 -6.06 -25.65 -5.39
N ALA A 90 -5.38 -24.69 -6.04
CA ALA A 90 -6.05 -23.62 -6.77
C ALA A 90 -6.89 -24.17 -7.93
N ASP A 91 -6.27 -24.90 -8.86
CA ASP A 91 -6.94 -25.42 -10.06
C ASP A 91 -8.13 -26.33 -9.71
N HIS A 92 -8.00 -27.15 -8.66
CA HIS A 92 -9.06 -28.02 -8.17
C HIS A 92 -10.26 -27.22 -7.67
N LEU A 93 -10.03 -26.21 -6.82
CA LEU A 93 -11.09 -25.37 -6.27
C LEU A 93 -11.73 -24.47 -7.34
N GLU A 94 -10.96 -23.98 -8.30
CA GLU A 94 -11.47 -23.25 -9.48
C GLU A 94 -12.40 -24.13 -10.31
N ALA A 95 -11.99 -25.37 -10.61
CA ALA A 95 -12.83 -26.31 -11.36
C ALA A 95 -14.11 -26.68 -10.60
N ARG A 96 -14.05 -26.74 -9.27
CA ARG A 96 -15.18 -27.13 -8.42
C ARG A 96 -16.21 -26.02 -8.22
N PHE A 97 -15.78 -24.77 -8.07
CA PHE A 97 -16.64 -23.64 -7.69
C PHE A 97 -16.81 -22.58 -8.80
N GLY A 98 -15.94 -22.57 -9.82
CA GLY A 98 -16.01 -21.61 -10.93
C GLY A 98 -15.60 -20.18 -10.56
N TRP A 99 -14.92 -19.99 -9.44
CA TRP A 99 -14.40 -18.70 -8.98
C TRP A 99 -12.87 -18.65 -9.11
N PRO A 100 -12.26 -17.48 -9.35
CA PRO A 100 -10.82 -17.31 -9.22
C PRO A 100 -10.34 -17.68 -7.81
N VAL A 101 -9.22 -18.39 -7.74
CA VAL A 101 -8.61 -18.82 -6.48
C VAL A 101 -7.21 -18.23 -6.30
N VAL A 102 -6.97 -17.61 -5.16
CA VAL A 102 -5.64 -17.14 -4.72
C VAL A 102 -5.14 -18.01 -3.58
N VAL A 103 -3.87 -18.42 -3.66
CA VAL A 103 -3.18 -19.16 -2.60
C VAL A 103 -1.90 -18.42 -2.26
N ASP A 104 -1.68 -18.14 -0.98
CA ASP A 104 -0.42 -17.57 -0.48
C ASP A 104 -0.14 -18.00 0.96
N ASN A 105 1.03 -17.64 1.46
CA ASN A 105 1.41 -17.86 2.84
C ASN A 105 0.49 -17.07 3.81
N ASP A 106 0.14 -17.71 4.93
CA ASP A 106 -0.66 -17.17 6.03
C ASP A 106 -0.21 -15.78 6.52
N CYS A 107 1.09 -15.55 6.68
CA CYS A 107 1.64 -14.27 7.13
C CYS A 107 1.47 -13.19 6.06
N SER A 108 1.56 -13.55 4.78
CA SER A 108 1.29 -12.63 3.67
C SER A 108 -0.18 -12.22 3.65
N MET A 109 -1.10 -13.16 3.88
CA MET A 109 -2.52 -12.86 4.01
C MET A 109 -2.78 -11.95 5.21
N ALA A 110 -2.23 -12.26 6.38
CA ALA A 110 -2.38 -11.40 7.56
C ALA A 110 -1.89 -9.97 7.29
N LEU A 111 -0.77 -9.78 6.58
CA LEU A 111 -0.28 -8.46 6.20
C LEU A 111 -1.19 -7.76 5.19
N VAL A 112 -1.76 -8.47 4.22
CA VAL A 112 -2.80 -7.91 3.32
C VAL A 112 -3.98 -7.39 4.14
N ALA A 113 -4.44 -8.13 5.15
CA ALA A 113 -5.55 -7.68 6.00
C ALA A 113 -5.18 -6.40 6.77
N GLU A 114 -4.01 -6.39 7.42
CA GLU A 114 -3.57 -5.27 8.25
C GLU A 114 -3.38 -3.97 7.43
N THR A 115 -2.95 -4.09 6.18
CA THR A 115 -2.73 -2.96 5.27
C THR A 115 -4.01 -2.43 4.63
N ARG A 116 -5.05 -3.27 4.54
CA ARG A 116 -6.35 -2.87 3.98
C ARG A 116 -7.29 -2.31 5.04
N VAL A 117 -7.39 -2.99 6.17
CA VAL A 117 -8.41 -2.70 7.20
C VAL A 117 -7.88 -2.76 8.63
N GLY A 118 -6.56 -2.92 8.84
CA GLY A 118 -5.96 -3.02 10.18
C GLY A 118 -5.05 -1.85 10.55
N ALA A 119 -3.99 -2.15 11.31
CA ALA A 119 -3.04 -1.20 11.89
C ALA A 119 -2.13 -0.54 10.85
N ALA A 120 -1.95 -1.15 9.67
CA ALA A 120 -1.12 -0.64 8.58
C ALA A 120 -1.93 0.02 7.46
N LYS A 121 -3.18 0.43 7.72
CA LYS A 121 -4.03 1.07 6.71
C LYS A 121 -3.37 2.33 6.16
N GLY A 122 -3.13 2.35 4.84
CA GLY A 122 -2.54 3.48 4.11
C GLY A 122 -1.00 3.49 4.09
N ALA A 123 -0.33 2.51 4.71
CA ALA A 123 1.11 2.34 4.57
C ALA A 123 1.45 1.60 3.27
N GLU A 124 2.58 1.96 2.65
CA GLU A 124 3.04 1.33 1.40
C GLU A 124 4.20 0.38 1.64
N ASN A 125 5.01 0.60 2.68
CA ASN A 125 6.16 -0.22 3.03
C ASN A 125 6.02 -0.71 4.47
N VAL A 126 5.75 -2.01 4.64
CA VAL A 126 5.42 -2.58 5.95
C VAL A 126 6.12 -3.90 6.14
N VAL A 127 6.70 -4.11 7.30
CA VAL A 127 7.27 -5.40 7.70
C VAL A 127 6.39 -5.99 8.78
N MET A 128 5.94 -7.22 8.63
CA MET A 128 5.17 -7.91 9.67
C MET A 128 5.90 -9.15 10.16
N LEU A 129 6.05 -9.26 11.47
CA LEU A 129 6.49 -10.47 12.17
C LEU A 129 5.27 -11.08 12.85
N THR A 130 4.98 -12.35 12.59
CA THR A 130 3.90 -13.08 13.25
C THR A 130 4.47 -13.96 14.35
N ILE A 131 4.17 -13.64 15.61
CA ILE A 131 4.69 -14.37 16.77
C ILE A 131 3.60 -15.32 17.28
N GLY A 132 3.86 -16.62 17.17
CA GLY A 132 2.97 -17.69 17.61
C GLY A 132 3.80 -18.87 18.12
N THR A 133 3.47 -20.09 17.72
CA THR A 133 4.33 -21.26 18.00
C THR A 133 5.75 -21.05 17.47
N GLY A 134 5.86 -20.55 16.23
CA GLY A 134 7.11 -20.07 15.61
C GLY A 134 7.11 -18.56 15.38
N ILE A 135 7.99 -18.10 14.50
CA ILE A 135 7.97 -16.73 13.98
C ILE A 135 7.88 -16.78 12.46
N GLY A 136 6.76 -16.29 11.93
CA GLY A 136 6.60 -16.04 10.50
C GLY A 136 6.87 -14.58 10.14
N GLY A 137 6.73 -14.26 8.86
CA GLY A 137 6.77 -12.87 8.44
C GLY A 137 6.34 -12.62 7.01
N ALA A 138 6.10 -11.36 6.72
CA ALA A 138 5.79 -10.87 5.40
C ALA A 138 6.30 -9.44 5.24
N ILE A 139 6.58 -9.06 4.00
CA ILE A 139 7.03 -7.71 3.64
C ILE A 139 6.07 -7.16 2.59
N LEU A 140 5.61 -5.94 2.79
CA LEU A 140 4.93 -5.12 1.80
C LEU A 140 5.93 -4.08 1.31
N GLU A 141 6.10 -3.97 0.00
CA GLU A 141 6.90 -2.94 -0.67
C GLU A 141 6.02 -2.26 -1.70
N ARG A 142 5.89 -0.94 -1.62
CA ARG A 142 5.07 -0.11 -2.55
C ARG A 142 3.64 -0.64 -2.72
N GLY A 143 3.01 -1.03 -1.61
CA GLY A 143 1.63 -1.53 -1.58
C GLY A 143 1.44 -2.96 -2.09
N ALA A 144 2.52 -3.69 -2.38
CA ALA A 144 2.46 -5.08 -2.85
C ALA A 144 3.29 -6.02 -1.96
N ILE A 145 2.82 -7.26 -1.77
CA ILE A 145 3.59 -8.27 -1.03
C ILE A 145 4.87 -8.60 -1.80
N LEU A 146 6.02 -8.39 -1.17
CA LEU A 146 7.32 -8.76 -1.69
C LEU A 146 7.49 -10.27 -1.62
N ARG A 147 7.55 -10.91 -2.80
CA ARG A 147 7.77 -12.36 -2.91
C ARG A 147 9.15 -12.72 -3.47
N SER A 148 9.81 -11.78 -4.17
CA SER A 148 11.12 -11.97 -4.82
C SER A 148 11.13 -13.27 -5.68
N ARG A 149 12.05 -14.20 -5.43
CA ARG A 149 12.12 -15.53 -6.07
C ARG A 149 11.04 -16.52 -5.61
N GLY A 150 9.97 -16.02 -5.01
CA GLY A 150 8.80 -16.78 -4.54
C GLY A 150 8.73 -17.00 -3.03
N THR A 151 9.78 -16.70 -2.26
CA THR A 151 9.84 -17.07 -0.82
C THR A 151 10.47 -16.02 0.08
N ALA A 152 10.35 -14.73 -0.28
CA ALA A 152 10.70 -13.65 0.65
C ALA A 152 9.80 -13.69 1.91
N GLY A 153 10.22 -13.02 2.98
CA GLY A 153 9.44 -12.96 4.23
C GLY A 153 9.72 -14.08 5.24
N GLN A 154 10.77 -14.88 5.08
CA GLN A 154 11.18 -15.90 6.07
C GLN A 154 11.86 -15.28 7.30
N LEU A 155 11.19 -14.32 7.95
CA LEU A 155 11.77 -13.39 8.93
C LEU A 155 12.11 -14.05 10.28
N GLY A 156 11.43 -15.15 10.64
CA GLY A 156 11.79 -15.94 11.83
C GLY A 156 13.18 -16.57 11.77
N HIS A 157 13.79 -16.60 10.59
CA HIS A 157 15.11 -17.20 10.37
C HIS A 157 16.25 -16.19 10.28
N LEU A 158 16.00 -14.92 10.59
CA LEU A 158 17.05 -13.93 10.83
C LEU A 158 17.96 -14.42 11.97
N ASN A 159 19.28 -14.35 11.76
CA ASN A 159 20.25 -14.80 12.75
C ASN A 159 20.51 -13.65 13.74
N VAL A 160 20.19 -13.88 15.01
CA VAL A 160 20.38 -12.93 16.12
C VAL A 160 21.44 -13.40 17.11
N ASP A 161 21.89 -14.66 16.98
CA ASP A 161 22.99 -15.23 17.74
C ASP A 161 23.72 -16.30 16.92
N PRO A 162 24.88 -16.01 16.30
CA PRO A 162 25.64 -16.99 15.52
C PRO A 162 26.02 -18.26 16.31
N ALA A 163 26.13 -18.18 17.64
CA ALA A 163 26.41 -19.31 18.53
C ALA A 163 25.15 -19.97 19.10
N GLY A 164 23.96 -19.46 18.72
CA GLY A 164 22.67 -19.86 19.27
C GLY A 164 22.19 -21.24 18.86
N GLU A 165 20.99 -21.60 19.31
CA GLU A 165 20.41 -22.95 19.17
C GLU A 165 20.24 -23.38 17.69
N PRO A 166 20.32 -24.70 17.37
CA PRO A 166 19.90 -25.22 16.08
C PRO A 166 18.46 -24.86 15.75
N CYS A 167 18.20 -24.43 14.52
CA CYS A 167 16.88 -24.17 14.00
C CYS A 167 16.46 -25.28 13.04
N LEU A 168 15.15 -25.55 12.97
CA LEU A 168 14.56 -26.53 12.04
C LEU A 168 14.82 -26.18 10.57
N CYS A 169 15.12 -24.90 10.25
CA CYS A 169 15.50 -24.49 8.91
C CYS A 169 16.90 -24.97 8.46
N GLY A 170 17.65 -25.64 9.34
CA GLY A 170 19.00 -26.15 9.09
C GLY A 170 20.13 -25.19 9.46
N LYS A 171 19.81 -23.97 9.91
CA LYS A 171 20.77 -22.98 10.43
C LYS A 171 20.82 -23.01 11.96
N ARG A 172 21.56 -22.06 12.54
CA ARG A 172 21.63 -21.78 13.97
C ARG A 172 21.29 -20.33 14.25
N GLY A 173 20.85 -20.05 15.48
CA GLY A 173 20.76 -18.67 15.96
C GLY A 173 19.57 -17.88 15.44
N CYS A 174 18.56 -18.54 14.89
CA CYS A 174 17.40 -17.86 14.34
C CYS A 174 16.58 -17.19 15.46
N VAL A 175 16.04 -16.00 15.20
CA VAL A 175 15.19 -15.28 16.16
C VAL A 175 14.01 -16.14 16.64
N GLU A 176 13.45 -17.01 15.78
CA GLU A 176 12.41 -17.96 16.17
C GLU A 176 12.83 -18.87 17.34
N THR A 177 14.10 -19.27 17.43
CA THR A 177 14.57 -20.18 18.48
C THR A 177 14.63 -19.52 19.86
N VAL A 178 14.51 -18.19 19.95
CA VAL A 178 14.66 -17.44 21.20
C VAL A 178 13.48 -16.52 21.50
N SER A 179 12.70 -16.15 20.48
CA SER A 179 11.61 -15.17 20.58
C SER A 179 10.23 -15.67 20.11
N SER A 180 10.09 -16.95 19.76
CA SER A 180 8.77 -17.55 19.49
C SER A 180 8.02 -17.88 20.79
N GLY A 181 6.75 -18.29 20.68
CA GLY A 181 5.98 -18.82 21.81
C GLY A 181 6.55 -20.13 22.36
N THR A 182 7.08 -21.01 21.51
CA THR A 182 7.81 -22.19 22.00
C THR A 182 9.08 -21.79 22.74
N ALA A 183 9.79 -20.73 22.30
CA ALA A 183 10.94 -20.20 23.01
C ALA A 183 10.56 -19.55 24.35
N LEU A 184 9.45 -18.82 24.42
CA LEU A 184 8.93 -18.26 25.68
C LEU A 184 8.67 -19.36 26.71
N GLY A 185 8.02 -20.46 26.31
CA GLY A 185 7.80 -21.61 27.19
C GLY A 185 9.11 -22.20 27.74
N ARG A 186 10.17 -22.26 26.91
CA ARG A 186 11.51 -22.68 27.36
C ARG A 186 12.11 -21.70 28.37
N HIS A 187 11.98 -20.39 28.16
CA HIS A 187 12.48 -19.38 29.11
C HIS A 187 11.74 -19.47 30.45
N ILE A 188 10.41 -19.65 30.44
CA ILE A 188 9.58 -19.89 31.62
C ILE A 188 10.05 -21.14 32.38
N ALA A 189 10.29 -22.24 31.66
CA ALA A 189 10.80 -23.48 32.25
C ALA A 189 12.16 -23.28 32.93
N ARG A 190 13.09 -22.61 32.25
CA ARG A 190 14.44 -22.33 32.74
C ARG A 190 14.43 -21.42 33.98
N ALA A 191 13.46 -20.53 34.08
CA ALA A 191 13.24 -19.66 35.23
C ALA A 191 12.55 -20.36 36.42
N GLY A 192 12.19 -21.64 36.29
CA GLY A 192 11.50 -22.40 37.35
C GLY A 192 10.04 -21.99 37.57
N LEU A 193 9.43 -21.28 36.61
CA LEU A 193 8.03 -20.87 36.67
C LEU A 193 7.10 -21.99 36.17
N PRO A 194 5.82 -22.02 36.60
CA PRO A 194 4.84 -22.97 36.10
C PRO A 194 4.72 -22.92 34.58
N GLN A 195 4.63 -24.08 33.91
CA GLN A 195 4.46 -24.13 32.44
C GLN A 195 3.16 -23.52 31.94
N THR A 196 2.18 -23.32 32.83
CA THR A 196 0.93 -22.60 32.53
C THR A 196 1.10 -21.09 32.52
N THR A 197 2.27 -20.56 32.91
CA THR A 197 2.53 -19.12 32.96
C THR A 197 2.43 -18.53 31.56
N THR A 198 1.70 -17.43 31.41
CA THR A 198 1.49 -16.77 30.12
C THR A 198 2.36 -15.52 29.96
N ALA A 199 2.54 -15.06 28.71
CA ALA A 199 3.20 -13.79 28.44
C ALA A 199 2.49 -12.62 29.14
N ALA A 200 1.15 -12.63 29.17
CA ALA A 200 0.35 -11.59 29.82
C ALA A 200 0.59 -11.53 31.34
N GLU A 201 0.67 -12.69 32.00
CA GLU A 201 0.99 -12.77 33.43
C GLU A 201 2.39 -12.25 33.73
N LEU A 202 3.39 -12.60 32.92
CA LEU A 202 4.75 -12.05 33.05
C LEU A 202 4.76 -10.54 32.87
N LEU A 203 4.02 -10.01 31.89
CA LEU A 203 3.91 -8.58 31.62
C LEU A 203 3.23 -7.80 32.75
N GLN A 204 2.29 -8.42 33.47
CA GLN A 204 1.66 -7.82 34.66
C GLN A 204 2.62 -7.78 35.84
N ARG A 205 3.31 -8.90 36.11
CA ARG A 205 4.27 -9.04 37.22
C ARG A 205 5.50 -8.14 37.10
N ARG A 206 5.88 -7.76 35.87
CA ARG A 206 7.07 -6.91 35.63
C ARG A 206 7.05 -5.56 36.37
N GLY A 207 5.86 -5.04 36.69
CA GLY A 207 5.69 -3.78 37.42
C GLY A 207 5.84 -3.92 38.94
N GLU A 208 5.89 -5.14 39.47
CA GLU A 208 5.87 -5.46 40.91
C GLU A 208 7.27 -5.85 41.46
N ASP A 209 8.35 -5.28 40.91
CA ASP A 209 9.75 -5.64 41.20
C ASP A 209 10.08 -7.14 40.98
N ASP A 210 9.30 -7.84 40.14
CA ASP A 210 9.53 -9.24 39.80
C ASP A 210 10.69 -9.39 38.80
N GLU A 211 11.89 -9.49 39.35
CA GLU A 211 13.14 -9.70 38.61
C GLU A 211 13.12 -10.96 37.73
N THR A 212 12.39 -12.01 38.13
CA THR A 212 12.30 -13.25 37.35
C THR A 212 11.45 -13.03 36.10
N ALA A 213 10.28 -12.40 36.25
CA ALA A 213 9.42 -12.06 35.12
C ALA A 213 10.14 -11.11 34.15
N ARG A 214 10.85 -10.10 34.68
CA ARG A 214 11.66 -9.16 33.89
C ARG A 214 12.77 -9.88 33.12
N ALA A 215 13.49 -10.81 33.74
CA ALA A 215 14.55 -11.59 33.09
C ALA A 215 14.01 -12.48 31.96
N VAL A 216 12.87 -13.15 32.17
CA VAL A 216 12.21 -13.97 31.14
C VAL A 216 11.77 -13.12 29.95
N LEU A 217 11.09 -12.00 30.20
CA LEU A 217 10.67 -11.08 29.15
C LEU A 217 11.86 -10.49 28.39
N HIS A 218 12.94 -10.12 29.09
CA HIS A 218 14.14 -9.61 28.46
C HIS A 218 14.80 -10.67 27.56
N ALA A 219 14.96 -11.91 28.04
CA ALA A 219 15.52 -13.01 27.25
C ALA A 219 14.69 -13.35 26.01
N TRP A 220 13.37 -13.10 26.06
CA TRP A 220 12.45 -13.32 24.96
C TRP A 220 12.41 -12.15 23.96
N ALA A 221 12.41 -10.90 24.45
CA ALA A 221 12.21 -9.71 23.64
C ALA A 221 13.49 -9.06 23.11
N ALA A 222 14.63 -9.15 23.82
CA ALA A 222 15.87 -8.54 23.36
C ALA A 222 16.37 -9.10 22.00
N PRO A 223 16.32 -10.42 21.73
CA PRO A 223 16.69 -10.93 20.40
C PRO A 223 15.68 -10.52 19.31
N LEU A 224 14.39 -10.41 19.66
CA LEU A 224 13.38 -9.88 18.73
C LEU A 224 13.67 -8.43 18.36
N ARG A 225 14.14 -7.63 19.33
CA ARG A 225 14.55 -6.24 19.09
C ARG A 225 15.66 -6.15 18.05
N ILE A 226 16.69 -7.01 18.16
CA ILE A 226 17.79 -7.08 17.18
C ILE A 226 17.22 -7.35 15.78
N ALA A 227 16.34 -8.35 15.63
CA ALA A 227 15.74 -8.66 14.35
C ALA A 227 14.90 -7.50 13.78
N VAL A 228 14.16 -6.77 14.63
CA VAL A 228 13.41 -5.58 14.23
C VAL A 228 14.34 -4.46 13.76
N ASP A 229 15.39 -4.15 14.52
CA ASP A 229 16.34 -3.09 14.18
C ASP A 229 17.10 -3.41 12.88
N ASP A 230 17.47 -4.69 12.66
CA ASP A 230 18.06 -5.15 11.40
C ASP A 230 17.09 -4.99 10.21
N LEU A 231 15.81 -5.30 10.40
CA LEU A 231 14.79 -5.14 9.36
C LEU A 231 14.57 -3.67 9.02
N VAL A 232 14.60 -2.78 10.01
CA VAL A 232 14.55 -1.33 9.79
C VAL A 232 15.78 -0.87 9.01
N ALA A 233 16.97 -1.32 9.38
CA ALA A 233 18.20 -0.97 8.68
C ALA A 233 18.21 -1.42 7.20
N VAL A 234 17.57 -2.55 6.90
CA VAL A 234 17.54 -3.13 5.55
C VAL A 234 16.42 -2.53 4.68
N LEU A 235 15.25 -2.24 5.26
CA LEU A 235 14.04 -1.95 4.49
C LEU A 235 13.50 -0.53 4.65
N ASP A 236 13.89 0.21 5.69
CA ASP A 236 13.36 1.54 6.04
C ASP A 236 11.82 1.62 5.90
N PRO A 237 11.05 0.72 6.57
CA PRO A 237 9.61 0.63 6.37
C PRO A 237 8.87 1.81 7.03
N ASP A 238 7.67 2.11 6.52
CA ASP A 238 6.73 3.04 7.16
C ASP A 238 6.33 2.54 8.56
N LEU A 239 6.27 1.21 8.74
CA LEU A 239 5.84 0.55 9.96
C LEU A 239 6.35 -0.89 10.08
N VAL A 240 6.76 -1.28 11.29
CA VAL A 240 6.95 -2.70 11.66
C VAL A 240 5.75 -3.17 12.50
N LEU A 241 5.05 -4.18 12.03
CA LEU A 241 3.92 -4.79 12.73
C LEU A 241 4.31 -6.09 13.44
N LEU A 242 3.86 -6.23 14.68
CA LEU A 242 3.96 -7.48 15.45
C LEU A 242 2.57 -8.10 15.55
N GLY A 243 2.36 -9.19 14.82
CA GLY A 243 1.11 -9.95 14.79
C GLY A 243 1.25 -11.35 15.35
N GLY A 244 0.29 -12.22 15.01
CA GLY A 244 0.17 -13.56 15.60
C GLY A 244 -0.35 -13.53 17.03
N GLY A 245 -0.64 -14.71 17.59
CA GLY A 245 -1.27 -14.85 18.90
C GLY A 245 -0.47 -14.27 20.07
N LEU A 246 0.82 -13.98 19.90
CA LEU A 246 1.68 -13.33 20.89
C LEU A 246 2.17 -11.93 20.46
N GLY A 247 1.65 -11.37 19.36
CA GLY A 247 2.11 -10.09 18.80
C GLY A 247 1.99 -8.91 19.77
N GLU A 248 0.82 -8.77 20.42
CA GLU A 248 0.59 -7.72 21.41
C GLU A 248 1.51 -7.85 22.63
N ALA A 249 1.70 -9.08 23.11
CA ALA A 249 2.61 -9.35 24.22
C ALA A 249 4.07 -9.07 23.84
N ALA A 250 4.49 -9.42 22.63
CA ALA A 250 5.82 -9.12 22.10
C ALA A 250 6.04 -7.60 21.98
N PHE A 251 5.05 -6.86 21.48
CA PHE A 251 5.09 -5.40 21.43
C PHE A 251 5.25 -4.78 22.82
N ALA A 252 4.45 -5.23 23.78
CA ALA A 252 4.54 -4.77 25.17
C ALA A 252 5.87 -5.13 25.83
N ALA A 253 6.45 -6.30 25.52
CA ALA A 253 7.76 -6.71 26.02
C ALA A 253 8.89 -5.88 25.42
N LEU A 254 8.81 -5.53 24.12
CA LEU A 254 9.80 -4.65 23.46
C LEU A 254 9.85 -3.25 24.07
N ALA A 255 8.75 -2.74 24.63
CA ALA A 255 8.75 -1.46 25.34
C ALA A 255 9.67 -1.45 26.57
N GLY A 256 9.99 -2.62 27.13
CA GLY A 256 10.96 -2.79 28.22
C GLY A 256 12.41 -3.00 27.76
N ILE A 257 12.66 -3.02 26.45
CA ILE A 257 14.01 -3.14 25.88
C ILE A 257 14.50 -1.75 25.49
N GLU A 258 15.67 -1.37 25.99
CA GLU A 258 16.30 -0.09 25.63
C GLU A 258 16.57 -0.06 24.12
N LYS A 259 15.98 0.93 23.45
CA LYS A 259 16.22 1.18 22.03
C LYS A 259 17.58 1.84 21.85
N GLN A 260 18.43 1.24 21.03
CA GLN A 260 19.68 1.89 20.64
C GLN A 260 19.39 3.05 19.70
N ALA A 261 20.02 4.20 19.94
CA ALA A 261 19.90 5.36 19.07
C ALA A 261 20.56 5.09 17.72
N SER A 262 19.86 5.41 16.64
CA SER A 262 20.35 5.32 15.26
C SER A 262 19.93 6.56 14.47
N TRP A 263 20.57 6.79 13.33
CA TRP A 263 20.23 7.85 12.37
C TRP A 263 19.12 7.44 11.39
N TYR A 264 18.59 6.21 11.54
CA TYR A 264 17.42 5.66 10.87
C TYR A 264 16.47 5.04 11.91
N ASP A 265 15.17 5.06 11.63
CA ASP A 265 14.15 4.54 12.55
C ASP A 265 12.81 4.30 11.87
N SER A 266 12.06 3.31 12.36
CA SER A 266 10.66 3.07 11.97
C SER A 266 9.80 2.81 13.21
N PRO A 267 8.53 3.24 13.21
CA PRO A 267 7.61 2.90 14.29
C PRO A 267 7.36 1.38 14.32
N VAL A 268 7.11 0.87 15.53
CA VAL A 268 6.67 -0.51 15.76
C VAL A 268 5.27 -0.45 16.36
N ALA A 269 4.35 -1.29 15.90
CA ALA A 269 2.99 -1.38 16.43
C ALA A 269 2.49 -2.83 16.49
N PRO A 270 1.54 -3.14 17.38
CA PRO A 270 0.86 -4.43 17.34
C PRO A 270 -0.12 -4.48 16.15
N ALA A 271 -0.29 -5.67 15.56
CA ALA A 271 -1.35 -5.94 14.59
C ALA A 271 -2.73 -5.80 15.27
N ARG A 272 -3.75 -5.34 14.53
CA ARG A 272 -5.07 -5.02 15.10
C ARG A 272 -6.10 -6.14 14.93
N LEU A 273 -6.01 -6.92 13.87
CA LEU A 273 -7.05 -7.87 13.45
C LEU A 273 -6.91 -9.24 14.14
N GLY A 274 -5.77 -9.49 14.79
CA GLY A 274 -5.54 -10.71 15.55
C GLY A 274 -5.82 -11.98 14.75
N ASP A 275 -6.65 -12.86 15.32
CA ASP A 275 -7.03 -14.16 14.75
C ASP A 275 -7.83 -14.07 13.44
N ASP A 276 -8.45 -12.93 13.15
CA ASP A 276 -9.24 -12.71 11.94
C ASP A 276 -8.37 -12.25 10.75
N ALA A 277 -7.12 -11.85 10.98
CA ALA A 277 -6.24 -11.32 9.94
C ALA A 277 -6.04 -12.30 8.77
N GLY A 278 -5.88 -13.60 9.05
CA GLY A 278 -5.69 -14.63 8.03
C GLY A 278 -6.88 -14.74 7.08
N VAL A 279 -8.10 -14.85 7.61
CA VAL A 279 -9.32 -15.01 6.79
C VAL A 279 -9.70 -13.73 6.06
N ILE A 280 -9.58 -12.55 6.69
CA ILE A 280 -9.83 -11.26 6.03
C ILE A 280 -8.84 -11.07 4.88
N GLY A 281 -7.56 -11.31 5.16
CA GLY A 281 -6.47 -11.13 4.21
C GLY A 281 -6.59 -12.05 3.00
N ALA A 282 -6.91 -13.32 3.25
CA ALA A 282 -7.14 -14.30 2.20
C ALA A 282 -8.29 -13.86 1.29
N ALA A 283 -9.44 -13.47 1.85
CA ALA A 283 -10.58 -12.99 1.05
C ALA A 283 -10.22 -11.74 0.23
N LEU A 284 -9.61 -10.73 0.85
CA LEU A 284 -9.24 -9.48 0.19
C LEU A 284 -8.15 -9.66 -0.88
N ALA A 285 -7.26 -10.64 -0.73
CA ALA A 285 -6.27 -10.99 -1.73
C ALA A 285 -6.87 -11.66 -2.98
N ALA A 286 -8.00 -12.36 -2.82
CA ALA A 286 -8.71 -13.03 -3.91
C ALA A 286 -9.66 -12.10 -4.67
N LEU A 287 -10.19 -11.09 -3.99
CA LEU A 287 -10.92 -10.03 -4.67
C LEU A 287 -9.95 -9.28 -5.60
N PRO A 288 -10.39 -8.92 -6.83
CA PRO A 288 -9.58 -8.06 -7.66
C PRO A 288 -9.25 -6.81 -6.85
N ALA A 289 -7.96 -6.53 -6.70
CA ALA A 289 -7.52 -5.29 -6.11
C ALA A 289 -8.33 -4.20 -6.81
N ARG A 290 -9.13 -3.44 -6.04
CA ARG A 290 -9.85 -2.27 -6.54
C ARG A 290 -8.84 -1.54 -7.43
N ALA A 291 -9.08 -1.54 -8.75
CA ALA A 291 -8.04 -1.14 -9.70
C ALA A 291 -7.56 0.21 -9.21
N ALA A 292 -6.29 0.28 -8.78
CA ALA A 292 -5.77 1.49 -8.16
C ALA A 292 -6.09 2.60 -9.15
N SER A 293 -6.91 3.54 -8.72
CA SER A 293 -7.37 4.55 -9.65
C SER A 293 -6.19 5.40 -10.04
N LYS A 294 -6.25 5.95 -11.25
CA LYS A 294 -5.20 6.88 -11.65
C LYS A 294 -5.41 8.17 -10.87
N ARG A 295 -4.29 8.75 -10.48
CA ARG A 295 -4.25 9.99 -9.70
C ARG A 295 -3.72 11.09 -10.60
N LEU A 296 -4.24 12.30 -10.44
CA LEU A 296 -3.83 13.45 -11.24
C LEU A 296 -3.48 14.63 -10.35
N VAL A 297 -2.27 15.16 -10.54
CA VAL A 297 -1.85 16.44 -9.97
C VAL A 297 -1.97 17.51 -11.05
N LEU A 298 -2.98 18.37 -10.93
CA LEU A 298 -3.18 19.52 -11.78
C LEU A 298 -2.24 20.65 -11.33
N VAL A 299 -1.21 20.95 -12.11
CA VAL A 299 -0.35 22.12 -11.89
C VAL A 299 -0.90 23.26 -12.75
N ASN A 300 -1.82 24.00 -12.16
CA ASN A 300 -2.65 24.98 -12.85
C ASN A 300 -2.16 26.41 -12.60
N GLY A 301 -2.41 27.30 -13.56
CA GLY A 301 -2.07 28.71 -13.46
C GLY A 301 -2.00 29.36 -14.84
N VAL A 302 -2.14 30.68 -14.89
CA VAL A 302 -2.07 31.42 -16.16
C VAL A 302 -0.69 31.28 -16.82
N PRO A 303 -0.56 31.52 -18.13
CA PRO A 303 0.75 31.58 -18.79
C PRO A 303 1.73 32.47 -18.01
N ALA A 304 2.97 32.03 -17.89
CA ALA A 304 4.03 32.69 -17.11
C ALA A 304 3.89 32.71 -15.57
N SER A 305 2.91 32.01 -14.99
CA SER A 305 2.75 31.88 -13.53
C SER A 305 3.78 30.99 -12.82
N GLY A 306 4.78 30.43 -13.52
CA GLY A 306 5.78 29.54 -12.91
C GLY A 306 5.39 28.05 -12.81
N LYS A 307 4.15 27.69 -13.18
CA LYS A 307 3.62 26.31 -13.13
C LYS A 307 4.53 25.23 -13.73
N SER A 308 5.16 25.49 -14.88
CA SER A 308 6.01 24.48 -15.54
C SER A 308 7.29 24.17 -14.75
N GLY A 309 7.79 25.13 -13.95
CA GLY A 309 8.90 24.89 -13.03
C GLY A 309 8.48 24.03 -11.84
N VAL A 310 7.30 24.30 -11.27
CA VAL A 310 6.69 23.49 -10.20
C VAL A 310 6.46 22.05 -10.67
N ALA A 311 5.85 21.87 -11.84
CA ALA A 311 5.60 20.55 -12.42
C ALA A 311 6.89 19.75 -12.63
N ARG A 312 7.95 20.40 -13.15
CA ARG A 312 9.26 19.76 -13.35
C ARG A 312 9.91 19.36 -12.03
N ALA A 313 10.00 20.27 -11.07
CA ALA A 313 10.56 19.97 -9.75
C ALA A 313 9.82 18.81 -9.05
N LEU A 314 8.49 18.76 -9.19
CA LEU A 314 7.69 17.66 -8.64
C LEU A 314 7.97 16.34 -9.35
N SER A 315 8.05 16.32 -10.68
CA SER A 315 8.36 15.11 -11.46
C SER A 315 9.76 14.58 -11.17
N ASP A 316 10.77 15.45 -11.15
CA ASP A 316 12.15 15.07 -10.84
C ASP A 316 12.27 14.43 -9.45
N ALA A 317 11.44 14.87 -8.50
CA ALA A 317 11.45 14.37 -7.12
C ALA A 317 10.60 13.11 -6.88
N THR A 318 9.58 12.87 -7.70
CA THR A 318 8.59 11.78 -7.50
C THR A 318 8.71 10.67 -8.53
N GLY A 319 9.33 10.94 -9.68
CA GLY A 319 9.33 10.06 -10.84
C GLY A 319 7.99 10.04 -11.60
N TRP A 320 7.01 10.85 -11.21
CA TRP A 320 5.70 10.87 -11.88
C TRP A 320 5.79 11.53 -13.26
N PRO A 321 5.18 10.93 -14.31
CA PRO A 321 5.22 11.49 -15.66
C PRO A 321 4.48 12.84 -15.75
N ILE A 322 5.08 13.80 -16.45
CA ILE A 322 4.45 15.09 -16.78
C ILE A 322 3.82 15.01 -18.17
N LEU A 323 2.56 15.42 -18.24
CA LEU A 323 1.86 15.76 -19.46
C LEU A 323 1.70 17.29 -19.49
N SER A 324 2.48 17.97 -20.33
CA SER A 324 2.41 19.44 -20.47
C SER A 324 1.76 19.83 -21.78
N LEU A 325 0.89 20.84 -21.72
CA LEU A 325 0.19 21.36 -22.89
C LEU A 325 1.17 21.84 -23.95
N ASP A 326 2.24 22.54 -23.55
CA ASP A 326 3.22 23.07 -24.49
C ASP A 326 4.09 21.95 -25.09
N THR A 327 4.41 20.89 -24.33
CA THR A 327 5.13 19.71 -24.85
C THR A 327 4.35 19.02 -25.96
N ILE A 328 3.03 18.87 -25.81
CA ILE A 328 2.18 18.25 -26.84
C ILE A 328 1.92 19.22 -27.99
N LYS A 329 1.69 20.50 -27.70
CA LYS A 329 1.26 21.48 -28.71
C LYS A 329 2.39 22.02 -29.60
N ASN A 330 3.57 22.28 -29.04
CA ASN A 330 4.65 22.94 -29.77
C ASN A 330 5.14 22.18 -31.01
N PRO A 331 5.30 20.83 -30.99
CA PRO A 331 5.66 20.09 -32.20
C PRO A 331 4.71 20.36 -33.37
N PHE A 332 3.41 20.46 -33.11
CA PHE A 332 2.43 20.79 -34.16
C PHE A 332 2.57 22.23 -34.66
N LEU A 333 2.93 23.19 -33.80
CA LEU A 333 3.15 24.58 -34.21
C LEU A 333 4.41 24.75 -35.08
N THR A 334 5.38 23.85 -34.97
CA THR A 334 6.57 23.84 -35.83
C THR A 334 6.23 23.35 -37.25
N GLU A 335 5.32 22.38 -37.36
CA GLU A 335 4.99 21.73 -38.64
C GLU A 335 3.81 22.39 -39.37
N ILE A 336 2.91 23.07 -38.65
CA ILE A 336 1.70 23.69 -39.23
C ILE A 336 1.93 25.19 -39.44
N GLU A 337 1.99 25.60 -40.70
CA GLU A 337 2.08 27.02 -41.07
C GLU A 337 0.73 27.76 -40.96
N GLY A 338 0.77 29.09 -40.84
CA GLY A 338 -0.44 29.93 -40.92
C GLY A 338 -1.40 29.80 -39.73
N VAL A 339 -0.91 29.37 -38.56
CA VAL A 339 -1.73 29.19 -37.36
C VAL A 339 -2.23 30.52 -36.81
N ASP A 340 -3.53 30.77 -37.00
CA ASP A 340 -4.21 31.91 -36.40
C ASP A 340 -4.66 31.64 -34.94
N ARG A 341 -5.19 32.68 -34.28
CA ARG A 341 -5.59 32.61 -32.87
C ARG A 341 -6.74 31.61 -32.62
N PRO A 342 -7.80 31.54 -33.44
CA PRO A 342 -8.81 30.48 -33.36
C PRO A 342 -8.24 29.06 -33.52
N PHE A 343 -7.35 28.84 -34.48
CA PHE A 343 -6.72 27.54 -34.72
C PHE A 343 -5.83 27.13 -33.54
N ASN A 344 -5.00 28.04 -33.01
CA ASN A 344 -4.19 27.76 -31.81
C ASN A 344 -5.07 27.35 -30.61
N ARG A 345 -6.22 28.01 -30.40
CA ARG A 345 -7.19 27.60 -29.36
C ARG A 345 -7.77 26.21 -29.63
N LYS A 346 -8.12 25.89 -30.87
CA LYS A 346 -8.61 24.55 -31.25
C LYS A 346 -7.53 23.50 -31.02
N LEU A 347 -6.28 23.78 -31.39
CA LEU A 347 -5.14 22.93 -31.18
C LEU A 347 -4.89 22.70 -29.68
N GLY A 348 -4.99 23.74 -28.85
CA GLY A 348 -4.90 23.59 -27.39
C GLY A 348 -5.94 22.63 -26.81
N ARG A 349 -7.19 22.66 -27.29
CA ARG A 349 -8.22 21.68 -26.89
C ARG A 349 -7.89 20.26 -27.36
N ALA A 350 -7.39 20.11 -28.58
CA ALA A 350 -6.97 18.82 -29.12
C ALA A 350 -5.78 18.24 -28.33
N SER A 351 -4.81 19.08 -27.95
CA SER A 351 -3.69 18.70 -27.10
C SER A 351 -4.15 18.22 -25.72
N LEU A 352 -5.15 18.87 -25.10
CA LEU A 352 -5.74 18.38 -23.85
C LEU A 352 -6.36 16.99 -24.02
N ARG A 353 -7.15 16.76 -25.08
CA ARG A 353 -7.70 15.41 -25.36
C ARG A 353 -6.60 14.37 -25.55
N ALA A 354 -5.52 14.71 -26.25
CA ALA A 354 -4.37 13.82 -26.42
C ALA A 354 -3.68 13.48 -25.09
N MET A 355 -3.52 14.47 -24.20
CA MET A 355 -2.95 14.25 -22.86
C MET A 355 -3.80 13.26 -22.05
N PHE A 356 -5.12 13.42 -22.04
CA PHE A 356 -6.01 12.48 -21.33
C PHE A 356 -6.09 11.10 -21.99
N ALA A 357 -5.96 11.01 -23.31
CA ALA A 357 -5.83 9.73 -23.99
C ALA A 357 -4.53 8.99 -23.57
N LEU A 358 -3.42 9.70 -23.42
CA LEU A 358 -2.17 9.13 -22.87
C LEU A 358 -2.34 8.71 -21.41
N ALA A 359 -3.02 9.52 -20.59
CA ALA A 359 -3.34 9.15 -19.21
C ALA A 359 -4.22 7.89 -19.14
N ARG A 360 -5.11 7.68 -20.12
CA ARG A 360 -5.94 6.47 -20.21
C ARG A 360 -5.11 5.19 -20.43
N GLU A 361 -4.02 5.26 -21.18
CA GLU A 361 -3.13 4.11 -21.42
C GLU A 361 -2.17 3.85 -20.25
N ALA A 362 -2.03 4.79 -19.31
CA ALA A 362 -1.17 4.59 -18.14
C ALA A 362 -1.71 3.45 -17.24
N PRO A 363 -0.84 2.63 -16.64
CA PRO A 363 -1.25 1.58 -15.72
C PRO A 363 -2.12 2.11 -14.57
N ALA A 364 -2.99 1.26 -14.04
CA ALA A 364 -3.70 1.52 -12.79
C ALA A 364 -2.71 1.89 -11.66
N GLY A 365 -3.09 2.84 -10.82
CA GLY A 365 -2.28 3.36 -9.72
C GLY A 365 -1.26 4.42 -10.12
N THR A 366 -1.11 4.72 -11.41
CA THR A 366 -0.22 5.79 -11.87
C THR A 366 -0.68 7.15 -11.35
N THR A 367 0.23 7.93 -10.78
CA THR A 367 0.04 9.37 -10.55
C THR A 367 0.64 10.15 -11.71
N LEU A 368 -0.15 10.99 -12.37
CA LEU A 368 0.29 11.84 -13.47
C LEU A 368 0.31 13.32 -13.04
N ILE A 369 1.22 14.10 -13.62
CA ILE A 369 1.28 15.55 -13.44
C ILE A 369 0.78 16.22 -14.72
N LEU A 370 -0.20 17.10 -14.61
CA LEU A 370 -0.76 17.86 -15.73
C LEU A 370 -0.35 19.33 -15.64
N ASP A 371 0.52 19.78 -16.54
CA ASP A 371 0.95 21.19 -16.64
C ASP A 371 0.17 21.91 -17.73
N ALA A 372 -0.91 22.58 -17.36
CA ALA A 372 -1.77 23.30 -18.29
C ALA A 372 -2.56 24.44 -17.63
N TRP A 373 -2.95 25.42 -18.44
CA TRP A 373 -3.92 26.46 -18.06
C TRP A 373 -5.30 26.09 -18.60
N PHE A 374 -6.30 26.04 -17.74
CA PHE A 374 -7.64 25.55 -18.09
C PHE A 374 -8.73 26.62 -18.17
N GLY A 375 -8.45 27.89 -17.87
CA GLY A 375 -9.46 28.92 -17.63
C GLY A 375 -10.32 29.37 -18.82
N PHE A 376 -10.40 28.57 -19.89
CA PHE A 376 -11.34 28.73 -20.99
C PHE A 376 -12.14 27.44 -21.30
N GLN A 377 -11.95 26.37 -20.53
CA GLN A 377 -12.69 25.12 -20.70
C GLN A 377 -13.83 25.02 -19.68
N PRO A 378 -15.01 24.52 -20.07
CA PRO A 378 -16.08 24.19 -19.14
C PRO A 378 -15.62 23.11 -18.14
N ALA A 379 -16.11 23.15 -16.91
CA ALA A 379 -15.77 22.15 -15.89
C ALA A 379 -16.23 20.73 -16.31
N GLU A 380 -17.35 20.66 -17.02
CA GLU A 380 -17.94 19.42 -17.55
C GLU A 380 -17.00 18.74 -18.56
N PHE A 381 -16.28 19.52 -19.36
CA PHE A 381 -15.31 18.99 -20.32
C PHE A 381 -14.14 18.31 -19.62
N LEU A 382 -13.67 18.87 -18.50
CA LEU A 382 -12.58 18.27 -17.75
C LEU A 382 -13.06 17.03 -16.97
N ALA A 383 -14.29 17.05 -16.43
CA ALA A 383 -14.91 15.90 -15.80
C ALA A 383 -15.09 14.71 -16.77
N GLU A 384 -15.53 14.96 -18.01
CA GLU A 384 -15.61 13.95 -19.09
C GLU A 384 -14.24 13.28 -19.29
N LEU A 385 -13.19 14.08 -19.48
CA LEU A 385 -11.84 13.58 -19.73
C LEU A 385 -11.24 12.80 -18.55
N LEU A 386 -11.52 13.22 -17.31
CA LEU A 386 -11.11 12.49 -16.11
C LEU A 386 -11.77 11.11 -16.06
N GLY A 387 -13.08 11.05 -16.32
CA GLY A 387 -13.84 9.79 -16.37
C GLY A 387 -13.33 8.85 -17.46
N GLU A 388 -13.12 9.36 -18.68
CA GLU A 388 -12.56 8.58 -19.79
C GLU A 388 -11.15 8.03 -19.51
N ALA A 389 -10.35 8.76 -18.73
CA ALA A 389 -8.99 8.35 -18.38
C ALA A 389 -8.95 7.37 -17.18
N GLY A 390 -10.07 7.12 -16.49
CA GLY A 390 -10.10 6.32 -15.27
C GLY A 390 -9.39 7.00 -14.09
N ILE A 391 -9.46 8.33 -14.03
CA ILE A 391 -8.93 9.15 -12.94
C ILE A 391 -10.09 9.52 -12.01
N ASP A 392 -10.03 9.10 -10.76
CA ASP A 392 -11.05 9.45 -9.74
C ASP A 392 -10.50 10.33 -8.60
N THR A 393 -9.18 10.54 -8.58
CA THR A 393 -8.49 11.27 -7.52
C THR A 393 -7.65 12.39 -8.14
N VAL A 394 -7.98 13.62 -7.78
CA VAL A 394 -7.37 14.83 -8.34
C VAL A 394 -6.91 15.74 -7.21
N ALA A 395 -5.70 16.28 -7.32
CA ALA A 395 -5.20 17.36 -6.47
C ALA A 395 -4.76 18.55 -7.33
N GLU A 396 -5.02 19.77 -6.89
CA GLU A 396 -4.67 20.99 -7.64
C GLU A 396 -3.57 21.78 -6.93
N LEU A 397 -2.46 22.02 -7.64
CA LEU A 397 -1.45 23.01 -7.28
C LEU A 397 -1.75 24.29 -8.06
N TRP A 398 -2.23 25.32 -7.36
CA TRP A 398 -2.58 26.61 -7.96
C TRP A 398 -1.38 27.55 -7.96
N CYS A 399 -0.69 27.66 -9.09
CA CYS A 399 0.47 28.52 -9.25
C CYS A 399 0.06 29.95 -9.62
N SER A 400 0.43 30.90 -8.76
CA SER A 400 0.14 32.32 -8.93
C SER A 400 1.37 33.20 -8.71
N ALA A 401 1.26 34.46 -9.15
CA ALA A 401 2.23 35.53 -8.95
C ALA A 401 1.51 36.88 -9.22
N PRO A 402 2.07 38.01 -8.78
CA PRO A 402 1.54 39.33 -9.12
C PRO A 402 1.38 39.50 -10.65
N PRO A 403 0.24 40.05 -11.13
CA PRO A 403 -0.04 40.19 -12.56
C PRO A 403 1.08 40.85 -13.37
N GLU A 404 1.72 41.88 -12.81
CA GLU A 404 2.79 42.59 -13.51
C GLU A 404 4.07 41.77 -13.65
N LEU A 405 4.36 40.94 -12.65
CA LEU A 405 5.46 39.99 -12.73
C LEU A 405 5.17 38.91 -13.79
N ILE A 406 3.92 38.46 -13.90
CA ILE A 406 3.49 37.51 -14.95
C ILE A 406 3.69 38.14 -16.34
N GLY A 407 3.28 39.39 -16.53
CA GLY A 407 3.51 40.14 -17.77
C GLY A 407 4.99 40.26 -18.12
N ALA A 408 5.82 40.66 -17.14
CA ALA A 408 7.27 40.76 -17.32
C ALA A 408 7.92 39.41 -17.67
N ARG A 409 7.56 38.33 -16.95
CA ARG A 409 8.03 36.96 -17.21
C ARG A 409 7.59 36.43 -18.58
N TYR A 410 6.43 36.85 -19.08
CA TYR A 410 5.97 36.49 -20.43
C TYR A 410 6.78 37.24 -21.48
N GLY A 411 6.90 38.56 -21.35
CA GLY A 411 7.62 39.41 -22.30
C GLY A 411 9.09 39.01 -22.47
N ALA A 412 9.77 38.66 -21.38
CA ALA A 412 11.17 38.23 -21.41
C ALA A 412 11.41 36.96 -22.25
N ARG A 413 10.39 36.10 -22.45
CA ARG A 413 10.50 34.80 -23.14
C ARG A 413 9.84 34.79 -24.51
N VAL A 414 9.28 35.92 -24.96
CA VAL A 414 8.48 35.95 -26.19
C VAL A 414 9.29 35.52 -27.43
N ASN A 415 10.59 35.85 -27.44
CA ASN A 415 11.51 35.53 -28.54
C ASN A 415 12.07 34.11 -28.50
N GLU A 416 11.82 33.37 -27.42
CA GLU A 416 12.29 31.98 -27.24
C GLU A 416 11.21 30.96 -27.63
N ARG A 417 10.00 31.42 -27.97
CA ARG A 417 8.85 30.55 -28.27
C ARG A 417 8.71 30.29 -29.77
N PRO A 418 8.21 29.09 -30.16
CA PRO A 418 7.91 28.80 -31.55
C PRO A 418 6.91 29.80 -32.16
N PRO A 419 6.95 30.00 -33.49
CA PRO A 419 5.92 30.75 -34.21
C PRO A 419 4.50 30.27 -33.85
N GLY A 420 3.54 31.19 -33.76
CA GLY A 420 2.14 30.90 -33.41
C GLY A 420 1.76 31.15 -31.95
N HIS A 421 2.72 31.36 -31.04
CA HIS A 421 2.44 31.92 -29.71
C HIS A 421 2.16 33.44 -29.79
N PRO A 422 1.27 34.01 -28.96
CA PRO A 422 1.00 35.45 -28.96
C PRO A 422 2.25 36.29 -28.63
N GLY A 423 2.40 37.43 -29.31
CA GLY A 423 3.52 38.35 -29.14
C GLY A 423 3.40 39.25 -27.90
N LEU A 424 4.18 40.33 -27.86
CA LEU A 424 4.17 41.31 -26.75
C LEU A 424 2.83 42.05 -26.63
N ASP A 425 2.07 42.14 -27.72
CA ASP A 425 0.71 42.70 -27.78
C ASP A 425 -0.29 41.96 -26.87
N TYR A 426 -0.01 40.70 -26.52
CA TYR A 426 -0.83 39.91 -25.58
C TYR A 426 -0.57 40.23 -24.10
N VAL A 427 0.55 40.88 -23.75
CA VAL A 427 0.95 41.11 -22.34
C VAL A 427 -0.14 41.84 -21.53
N PRO A 428 -0.76 42.94 -22.01
CA PRO A 428 -1.82 43.61 -21.26
C PRO A 428 -3.05 42.71 -21.00
N GLU A 429 -3.42 41.88 -21.99
CA GLU A 429 -4.51 40.91 -21.84
C GLU A 429 -4.16 39.84 -20.80
N LEU A 430 -2.91 39.38 -20.80
CA LEU A 430 -2.42 38.39 -19.84
C LEU A 430 -2.38 38.93 -18.40
N VAL A 431 -1.96 40.19 -18.21
CA VAL A 431 -1.99 40.86 -16.90
C VAL A 431 -3.42 40.94 -16.38
N ALA A 432 -4.37 41.40 -17.21
CA ALA A 432 -5.78 41.44 -16.84
C ALA A 432 -6.36 40.04 -16.55
N LEU A 433 -5.93 39.02 -17.31
CA LEU A 433 -6.29 37.62 -17.07
C LEU A 433 -5.76 37.13 -15.72
N ALA A 434 -4.50 37.40 -15.39
CA ALA A 434 -3.86 36.99 -14.15
C ALA A 434 -4.61 37.53 -12.91
N ALA A 435 -5.11 38.77 -12.97
CA ALA A 435 -5.85 39.38 -11.86
C ALA A 435 -7.20 38.68 -11.57
N ARG A 436 -7.85 38.13 -12.61
CA ARG A 436 -9.18 37.51 -12.49
C ARG A 436 -9.16 35.99 -12.49
N ALA A 437 -8.03 35.37 -12.82
CA ALA A 437 -7.89 33.92 -12.88
C ALA A 437 -8.19 33.28 -11.52
N ARG A 438 -8.78 32.10 -11.56
CA ARG A 438 -9.15 31.31 -10.39
C ARG A 438 -8.76 29.85 -10.60
N PRO A 439 -8.52 29.09 -9.51
CA PRO A 439 -8.35 27.65 -9.58
C PRO A 439 -9.62 26.95 -10.10
N LEU A 440 -9.48 25.69 -10.47
CA LEU A 440 -10.58 24.86 -10.95
C LEU A 440 -11.40 24.25 -9.81
N ASP A 441 -10.78 24.05 -8.64
CA ASP A 441 -11.38 23.47 -7.43
C ASP A 441 -12.02 22.08 -7.69
N LEU A 442 -11.38 21.25 -8.52
CA LEU A 442 -11.82 19.88 -8.82
C LEU A 442 -11.41 18.83 -7.76
N GLY A 443 -10.71 19.26 -6.72
CA GLY A 443 -10.21 18.42 -5.64
C GLY A 443 -9.54 19.26 -4.55
N PRO A 444 -8.84 18.65 -3.58
CA PRO A 444 -8.02 19.39 -2.63
C PRO A 444 -7.04 20.31 -3.37
N ARG A 445 -6.88 21.53 -2.85
CA ARG A 445 -6.03 22.57 -3.45
C ARG A 445 -4.90 22.97 -2.52
N LEU A 446 -3.72 23.21 -3.09
CA LEU A 446 -2.60 23.91 -2.46
C LEU A 446 -2.24 25.13 -3.31
N ASP A 447 -2.23 26.30 -2.69
CA ASP A 447 -1.84 27.55 -3.33
C ASP A 447 -0.30 27.67 -3.33
N VAL A 448 0.29 27.92 -4.51
CA VAL A 448 1.74 28.00 -4.71
C VAL A 448 2.08 29.40 -5.21
N ASP A 449 2.63 30.23 -4.33
CA ASP A 449 3.21 31.53 -4.70
C ASP A 449 4.57 31.31 -5.38
N THR A 450 4.63 31.63 -6.67
CA THR A 450 5.85 31.44 -7.46
C THR A 450 6.79 32.64 -7.44
N THR A 451 6.54 33.63 -6.58
CA THR A 451 7.52 34.66 -6.21
C THR A 451 8.53 34.14 -5.21
N GLU A 452 8.17 33.12 -4.42
CA GLU A 452 9.02 32.48 -3.43
C GLU A 452 9.71 31.23 -3.98
N ARG A 453 10.66 30.69 -3.20
CA ARG A 453 11.29 29.41 -3.52
C ARG A 453 10.25 28.30 -3.31
N PHE A 454 10.02 27.49 -4.34
CA PHE A 454 9.09 26.36 -4.27
C PHE A 454 9.48 25.36 -3.17
N ASP A 455 8.61 25.19 -2.16
CA ASP A 455 8.78 24.21 -1.09
C ASP A 455 8.27 22.83 -1.54
N LEU A 456 9.20 22.07 -2.13
CA LEU A 456 8.95 20.72 -2.62
C LEU A 456 8.60 19.74 -1.48
N MET A 457 9.21 19.88 -0.30
CA MET A 457 9.00 18.95 0.81
C MET A 457 7.59 19.09 1.38
N GLN A 458 7.17 20.33 1.65
CA GLN A 458 5.81 20.62 2.10
C GLN A 458 4.77 20.16 1.07
N THR A 459 5.03 20.43 -0.22
CA THR A 459 4.12 20.04 -1.31
C THR A 459 3.96 18.52 -1.40
N ARG A 460 5.06 17.75 -1.28
CA ARG A 460 5.01 16.28 -1.30
C ARG A 460 4.23 15.72 -0.10
N HIS A 461 4.45 16.26 1.09
CA HIS A 461 3.73 15.85 2.28
C HIS A 461 2.21 16.10 2.13
N TRP A 462 1.84 17.27 1.62
CA TRP A 462 0.44 17.59 1.34
C TRP A 462 -0.17 16.66 0.27
N LEU A 463 0.56 16.39 -0.82
CA LEU A 463 0.12 15.50 -1.90
C LEU A 463 -0.11 14.06 -1.42
N ALA A 464 0.70 13.55 -0.50
CA ALA A 464 0.50 12.22 0.09
C ALA A 464 -0.87 12.10 0.78
N SER A 465 -1.33 13.16 1.44
CA SER A 465 -2.66 13.23 2.06
C SER A 465 -3.78 13.50 1.05
N ALA A 466 -3.54 14.41 0.11
CA ALA A 466 -4.53 14.82 -0.89
C ALA A 466 -4.89 13.70 -1.89
N LEU A 467 -3.92 12.84 -2.20
CA LEU A 467 -4.05 11.73 -3.16
C LEU A 467 -4.29 10.36 -2.49
N ALA A 468 -4.45 10.31 -1.16
CA ALA A 468 -4.81 9.08 -0.47
C ALA A 468 -6.22 8.64 -0.87
N ASP A 469 -6.42 7.35 -1.15
CA ASP A 469 -7.72 6.76 -1.49
C ASP A 469 -8.75 7.07 -0.41
N LYS A 470 -9.60 8.08 -0.64
CA LYS A 470 -10.76 8.35 0.21
C LYS A 470 -11.90 7.45 -0.25
N ALA A 471 -12.49 6.71 0.68
CA ALA A 471 -13.75 6.02 0.42
C ALA A 471 -14.75 7.05 -0.15
N PRO A 472 -15.53 6.71 -1.19
CA PRO A 472 -16.52 7.63 -1.72
C PRO A 472 -17.44 8.03 -0.58
N ALA A 473 -17.59 9.35 -0.37
CA ALA A 473 -18.63 9.86 0.52
C ALA A 473 -19.94 9.24 0.04
N SER A 474 -20.66 8.54 0.93
CA SER A 474 -22.01 8.14 0.64
C SER A 474 -22.78 9.41 0.29
N LEU A 475 -23.21 9.51 -0.97
CA LEU A 475 -24.20 10.50 -1.35
C LEU A 475 -25.47 10.09 -0.59
N ALA A 476 -25.70 10.76 0.54
CA ALA A 476 -26.98 10.73 1.21
C ALA A 476 -28.05 11.14 0.19
N ALA A 477 -29.06 10.29 0.07
CA ALA A 477 -30.24 10.51 -0.77
C ALA A 477 -31.04 11.74 -0.32
#